data_AF-A0A2G4IGQ7-F1
#
_entry.id   AF-A0A2G4IGQ7-F1
#
_cell.length_a   1.000
_cell.length_b   1.000
_cell.length_c   1.000
_cell.angle_alpha   90.00
_cell.angle_beta   90.00
_cell.angle_gamma   90.00
#
_symmetry.space_group_name_H-M   'P 1'
#
loop_
_entity.id
_entity.type
_entity.pdbx_description
1 polymer ?
#
loop_
_entity_poly.entity_id
_entity_poly.type
_entity_poly.pdbx_seq_one_letter_code
_entity_poly.pdbx_strand_id
1 'polypeptide(L)'
;MTSTTAPRLSKTGLLALVVFGTLGCGGGGGSGGSASNGGPLTPVPVLSTVTIATAGGAGSTIFVGQGLQLTVSTRDQSGSAIGASVAWSTSSASIATVTSGGLVSAVGPGSATITATATAGSATVSLTFGVTVVAVPVLTSVAVTGTTAMNVGQSSQLTATARDQNGTSMTATVTWSSPAPTIASVSGSGLVTAIAVGSATITALATVGTTSVSGTANVSVSRAAPTLTSISITPATSGMQVGQSVQFAATTLDQFGSAIAATINWGTNAPNIATITQGGLVTAVASGSVIITAQASVSGGASLSATRLIAVSAAPPVLTSVAISASSQTVTTGLTLQLTAAPRDQNGSTIAATLAWASSNTARATVSSSGLVTAVSPGSVTINVTATSGALVVTNGLALTIIIAPPVLTSVVVSGPASTVVVAATLQLAAAPKDQFGAAIGGATVTWSSNATGVATVGATTGLVTGVSAGSANITASATIGSANASNFMTIAVTGGFPASASVTTPGLSFSPRSVDISAGGIVTWTIDSYHDVTFDAAAGVPASIPIGPQTTGRTFNSAGTFTYFCSVHSGMTGTVIVH
;
A
#
# COMPACT_ATOMS: atom_id res chain seq x y z
N MET A 1 52.27 -39.11 -9.03
CA MET A 1 52.17 -40.46 -9.65
C MET A 1 53.45 -40.68 -10.46
N THR A 2 53.90 -41.95 -10.62
CA THR A 2 54.84 -42.49 -11.65
C THR A 2 55.93 -41.53 -12.22
N SER A 3 57.23 -41.67 -11.97
CA SER A 3 58.15 -42.84 -11.98
C SER A 3 58.30 -43.55 -13.33
N THR A 4 59.56 -43.72 -13.79
CA THR A 4 60.19 -44.66 -14.79
C THR A 4 61.22 -43.93 -15.69
N THR A 5 62.54 -44.06 -15.48
CA THR A 5 63.51 -45.11 -15.92
C THR A 5 63.92 -45.10 -17.40
N ALA A 6 65.21 -44.86 -17.64
CA ALA A 6 65.98 -45.36 -18.80
C ALA A 6 66.46 -46.82 -18.53
N PRO A 7 67.21 -47.55 -19.40
CA PRO A 7 67.76 -47.18 -20.72
C PRO A 7 67.56 -48.24 -21.83
N ARG A 8 68.11 -47.99 -23.04
CA ARG A 8 68.55 -49.03 -24.00
C ARG A 8 69.80 -48.61 -24.77
N LEU A 9 70.79 -49.50 -24.83
CA LEU A 9 71.82 -49.52 -25.89
C LEU A 9 71.38 -50.49 -27.00
N SER A 10 71.91 -50.31 -28.21
CA SER A 10 71.78 -51.25 -29.32
C SER A 10 73.15 -51.54 -29.95
N LYS A 11 73.31 -52.74 -30.53
CA LYS A 11 74.55 -53.23 -31.17
C LYS A 11 74.22 -53.87 -32.53
N THR A 12 74.87 -53.40 -33.58
CA THR A 12 75.05 -54.06 -34.89
C THR A 12 76.21 -53.37 -35.63
N GLY A 13 77.08 -54.02 -36.41
CA GLY A 13 77.34 -55.45 -36.58
C GLY A 13 77.26 -55.96 -38.03
N LEU A 14 78.37 -55.92 -38.79
CA LEU A 14 78.52 -56.70 -40.03
C LEU A 14 79.98 -57.17 -40.24
N LEU A 15 80.22 -58.07 -41.20
CA LEU A 15 81.19 -59.17 -41.07
C LEU A 15 81.60 -59.77 -42.43
N ALA A 16 82.88 -59.69 -42.82
CA ALA A 16 83.51 -60.54 -43.85
C ALA A 16 85.03 -60.67 -43.59
N LEU A 17 85.74 -61.82 -43.56
CA LEU A 17 85.92 -62.97 -44.51
C LEU A 17 86.90 -62.58 -45.67
N VAL A 18 87.95 -63.34 -46.07
CA VAL A 18 88.14 -64.81 -46.29
C VAL A 18 89.62 -65.30 -46.08
N VAL A 19 89.75 -66.62 -45.74
CA VAL A 19 90.87 -67.61 -45.59
C VAL A 19 92.01 -67.57 -46.67
N PHE A 20 93.29 -68.03 -46.56
CA PHE A 20 94.04 -69.07 -45.78
C PHE A 20 95.43 -68.54 -45.24
N GLY A 21 96.55 -69.25 -44.89
CA GLY A 21 97.06 -70.66 -44.94
C GLY A 21 98.08 -70.94 -46.08
N THR A 22 99.19 -71.73 -46.02
CA THR A 22 99.99 -72.53 -45.02
C THR A 22 101.48 -72.61 -45.55
N LEU A 23 102.49 -73.51 -45.31
CA LEU A 23 102.75 -74.79 -44.59
C LEU A 23 104.30 -75.10 -44.55
N GLY A 24 104.85 -75.77 -43.50
CA GLY A 24 106.24 -76.36 -43.44
C GLY A 24 107.43 -75.36 -43.30
N CYS A 25 108.69 -75.69 -42.96
CA CYS A 25 109.43 -76.87 -42.42
C CYS A 25 110.65 -76.32 -41.60
N GLY A 26 111.35 -76.99 -40.66
CA GLY A 26 112.35 -78.06 -40.84
C GLY A 26 113.44 -77.73 -41.89
N GLY A 27 114.77 -77.80 -41.63
CA GLY A 27 115.57 -78.18 -40.47
C GLY A 27 117.08 -77.89 -40.73
N GLY A 28 118.00 -78.29 -39.83
CA GLY A 28 119.44 -77.98 -39.97
C GLY A 28 120.27 -79.03 -40.74
N GLY A 29 121.35 -78.58 -41.41
CA GLY A 29 122.34 -79.40 -42.12
C GLY A 29 123.38 -78.52 -42.83
N GLY A 30 124.65 -78.95 -42.89
CA GLY A 30 125.77 -78.07 -43.26
C GLY A 30 126.58 -78.47 -44.50
N SER A 31 127.27 -77.48 -45.07
CA SER A 31 128.46 -77.53 -45.95
C SER A 31 128.42 -78.38 -47.24
N GLY A 32 128.59 -77.71 -48.39
CA GLY A 32 129.23 -78.29 -49.58
C GLY A 32 128.58 -77.93 -50.93
N GLY A 33 129.41 -77.61 -51.93
CA GLY A 33 128.99 -77.51 -53.34
C GLY A 33 128.90 -76.09 -53.91
N SER A 34 129.35 -75.92 -55.14
CA SER A 34 129.37 -74.63 -55.87
C SER A 34 128.15 -74.46 -56.79
N ALA A 35 127.52 -73.29 -56.77
CA ALA A 35 126.99 -72.61 -57.97
C ALA A 35 126.51 -71.20 -57.61
N SER A 36 126.66 -70.24 -58.53
CA SER A 36 126.19 -68.86 -58.37
C SER A 36 124.82 -68.65 -59.02
N ASN A 37 123.82 -68.15 -58.27
CA ASN A 37 122.69 -67.44 -58.86
C ASN A 37 122.05 -66.45 -57.86
N GLY A 38 121.32 -65.45 -58.37
CA GLY A 38 120.81 -64.34 -57.56
C GLY A 38 119.61 -64.69 -56.67
N GLY A 39 119.61 -64.19 -55.43
CA GLY A 39 118.46 -64.27 -54.51
C GLY A 39 117.39 -63.19 -54.79
N PRO A 40 116.14 -63.40 -54.35
CA PRO A 40 115.07 -62.43 -54.56
C PRO A 40 115.27 -61.17 -53.71
N LEU A 41 115.18 -60.00 -54.34
CA LEU A 41 115.14 -58.72 -53.63
C LEU A 41 113.82 -58.59 -52.88
N THR A 42 113.87 -58.31 -51.57
CA THR A 42 112.68 -57.87 -50.85
C THR A 42 112.23 -56.51 -51.40
N PRO A 43 110.94 -56.32 -51.72
CA PRO A 43 110.47 -55.05 -52.25
C PRO A 43 110.62 -53.96 -51.18
N VAL A 44 111.24 -52.84 -51.54
CA VAL A 44 111.41 -51.67 -50.67
C VAL A 44 110.02 -51.20 -50.20
N PRO A 45 109.83 -50.84 -48.91
CA PRO A 45 108.57 -50.28 -48.46
C PRO A 45 108.35 -48.89 -49.10
N VAL A 46 107.21 -48.73 -49.76
CA VAL A 46 106.79 -47.52 -50.49
C VAL A 46 105.52 -47.00 -49.84
N LEU A 47 105.46 -45.69 -49.57
CA LEU A 47 104.26 -45.05 -49.02
C LEU A 47 103.05 -45.30 -49.93
N SER A 48 102.03 -45.98 -49.39
CA SER A 48 100.83 -46.39 -50.13
C SER A 48 99.57 -45.71 -49.58
N THR A 49 99.43 -45.66 -48.25
CA THR A 49 98.28 -45.01 -47.62
C THR A 49 98.70 -43.98 -46.58
N VAL A 50 97.95 -42.90 -46.54
CA VAL A 50 98.01 -41.82 -45.54
C VAL A 50 96.62 -41.74 -44.93
N THR A 51 96.52 -41.37 -43.66
CA THR A 51 95.26 -40.89 -43.06
C THR A 51 95.54 -39.63 -42.24
N ILE A 52 94.59 -38.69 -42.25
CA ILE A 52 94.56 -37.56 -41.31
C ILE A 52 93.51 -37.88 -40.25
N ALA A 53 93.84 -37.67 -38.98
CA ALA A 53 92.93 -37.75 -37.85
C ALA A 53 93.02 -36.49 -36.99
N THR A 54 91.97 -36.20 -36.24
CA THR A 54 91.98 -35.17 -35.19
C THR A 54 92.34 -35.80 -33.85
N ALA A 55 93.15 -35.11 -33.04
CA ALA A 55 93.43 -35.56 -31.69
C ALA A 55 92.11 -35.71 -30.89
N GLY A 56 91.93 -36.87 -30.26
CA GLY A 56 90.71 -37.19 -29.50
C GLY A 56 89.43 -37.34 -30.34
N GLY A 57 89.50 -37.33 -31.68
CA GLY A 57 88.31 -37.41 -32.54
C GLY A 57 87.49 -36.12 -32.58
N ALA A 58 88.09 -34.96 -32.29
CA ALA A 58 87.45 -33.65 -32.38
C ALA A 58 86.89 -33.37 -33.79
N GLY A 59 85.84 -32.56 -33.87
CA GLY A 59 85.21 -32.17 -35.15
C GLY A 59 86.06 -31.19 -35.97
N SER A 60 85.69 -31.01 -37.23
CA SER A 60 86.29 -30.05 -38.17
C SER A 60 85.91 -28.58 -37.91
N THR A 61 84.98 -28.31 -36.97
CA THR A 61 84.50 -26.96 -36.67
C THR A 61 85.09 -26.47 -35.34
N ILE A 62 85.71 -25.28 -35.35
CA ILE A 62 86.34 -24.64 -34.19
C ILE A 62 86.03 -23.14 -34.14
N PHE A 63 86.07 -22.54 -32.95
CA PHE A 63 85.88 -21.09 -32.81
C PHE A 63 87.18 -20.31 -33.06
N VAL A 64 87.08 -19.06 -33.54
CA VAL A 64 88.21 -18.11 -33.64
C VAL A 64 88.98 -18.07 -32.31
N GLY A 65 90.31 -18.18 -32.38
CA GLY A 65 91.20 -18.26 -31.22
C GLY A 65 91.39 -19.66 -30.62
N GLN A 66 90.65 -20.69 -31.07
CA GLN A 66 90.89 -22.09 -30.69
C GLN A 66 91.90 -22.77 -31.63
N GLY A 67 92.46 -23.90 -31.17
CA GLY A 67 93.32 -24.77 -31.96
C GLY A 67 92.75 -26.17 -32.13
N LEU A 68 93.11 -26.83 -33.24
CA LEU A 68 92.77 -28.22 -33.56
C LEU A 68 94.06 -28.96 -33.94
N GLN A 69 94.46 -29.94 -33.14
CA GLN A 69 95.62 -30.77 -33.44
C GLN A 69 95.24 -31.86 -34.45
N LEU A 70 95.83 -31.80 -35.64
CA LEU A 70 95.78 -32.88 -36.63
C LEU A 70 96.97 -33.82 -36.44
N THR A 71 96.77 -35.10 -36.69
CA THR A 71 97.81 -36.13 -36.75
C THR A 71 97.72 -36.88 -38.06
N VAL A 72 98.87 -37.35 -38.56
CA VAL A 72 98.97 -38.14 -39.78
C VAL A 72 99.49 -39.53 -39.42
N SER A 73 98.89 -40.56 -40.00
CA SER A 73 99.45 -41.92 -39.99
C SER A 73 99.73 -42.38 -41.41
N THR A 74 100.85 -43.08 -41.60
CA THR A 74 101.39 -43.48 -42.89
C THR A 74 101.72 -44.96 -42.92
N ARG A 75 101.33 -45.64 -44.00
CA ARG A 75 101.57 -47.08 -44.18
C ARG A 75 102.09 -47.41 -45.58
N ASP A 76 102.91 -48.44 -45.65
CA ASP A 76 103.46 -48.97 -46.89
C ASP A 76 102.44 -49.84 -47.66
N GLN A 77 102.87 -50.41 -48.79
CA GLN A 77 102.05 -51.29 -49.63
C GLN A 77 101.64 -52.62 -48.98
N SER A 78 102.22 -53.00 -47.84
CA SER A 78 101.79 -54.14 -47.02
C SER A 78 100.79 -53.76 -45.93
N GLY A 79 100.56 -52.46 -45.72
CA GLY A 79 99.78 -51.93 -44.60
C GLY A 79 100.59 -51.74 -43.31
N SER A 80 101.90 -52.01 -43.33
CA SER A 80 102.80 -51.78 -42.19
C SER A 80 103.09 -50.29 -42.03
N ALA A 81 103.32 -49.81 -40.80
CA ALA A 81 103.59 -48.39 -40.56
C ALA A 81 104.94 -47.98 -41.14
N ILE A 82 104.98 -46.90 -41.92
CA ILE A 82 106.19 -46.37 -42.56
C ILE A 82 106.48 -44.95 -42.08
N GLY A 83 107.73 -44.66 -41.75
CA GLY A 83 108.17 -43.31 -41.40
C GLY A 83 108.15 -42.40 -42.62
N ALA A 84 107.45 -41.26 -42.51
CA ALA A 84 107.34 -40.25 -43.56
C ALA A 84 107.58 -38.85 -42.97
N SER A 85 108.21 -37.96 -43.72
CA SER A 85 108.16 -36.53 -43.42
C SER A 85 106.81 -35.97 -43.85
N VAL A 86 106.23 -35.05 -43.08
CA VAL A 86 104.93 -34.44 -43.38
C VAL A 86 105.09 -32.93 -43.51
N ALA A 87 104.85 -32.41 -44.71
CA ALA A 87 104.68 -30.99 -44.94
C ALA A 87 103.21 -30.61 -44.75
N TRP A 88 102.95 -29.49 -44.08
CA TRP A 88 101.61 -28.96 -43.85
C TRP A 88 101.42 -27.63 -44.57
N SER A 89 100.24 -27.42 -45.16
CA SER A 89 99.85 -26.13 -45.73
C SER A 89 98.37 -25.83 -45.49
N THR A 90 98.01 -24.54 -45.57
CA THR A 90 96.64 -24.06 -45.50
C THR A 90 96.28 -23.36 -46.81
N SER A 91 95.03 -23.54 -47.26
CA SER A 91 94.46 -22.80 -48.39
C SER A 91 94.07 -21.37 -48.04
N SER A 92 93.93 -21.01 -46.75
CA SER A 92 93.64 -19.65 -46.31
C SER A 92 94.14 -19.37 -44.89
N ALA A 93 95.31 -18.74 -44.78
CA ALA A 93 95.93 -18.39 -43.51
C ALA A 93 95.16 -17.30 -42.72
N SER A 94 94.31 -16.50 -43.37
CA SER A 94 93.42 -15.54 -42.69
C SER A 94 92.21 -16.20 -42.04
N ILE A 95 91.91 -17.45 -42.38
CA ILE A 95 90.85 -18.26 -41.76
C ILE A 95 91.48 -19.22 -40.75
N ALA A 96 92.44 -20.05 -41.16
CA ALA A 96 93.17 -20.95 -40.28
C ALA A 96 94.63 -21.15 -40.72
N THR A 97 95.56 -21.05 -39.77
CA THR A 97 96.98 -21.38 -39.95
C THR A 97 97.26 -22.82 -39.49
N VAL A 98 98.34 -23.43 -39.97
CA VAL A 98 98.80 -24.75 -39.51
C VAL A 98 100.31 -24.74 -39.28
N THR A 99 100.76 -25.34 -38.18
CA THR A 99 102.18 -25.49 -37.84
C THR A 99 102.79 -26.73 -38.51
N SER A 100 104.12 -26.82 -38.57
CA SER A 100 104.84 -28.04 -38.99
C SER A 100 104.51 -29.26 -38.12
N GLY A 101 104.06 -29.06 -36.88
CA GLY A 101 103.57 -30.10 -35.99
C GLY A 101 102.10 -30.49 -36.18
N GLY A 102 101.40 -29.97 -37.19
CA GLY A 102 99.99 -30.28 -37.46
C GLY A 102 98.96 -29.59 -36.55
N LEU A 103 99.39 -28.70 -35.64
CA LEU A 103 98.46 -27.86 -34.89
C LEU A 103 97.89 -26.79 -35.82
N VAL A 104 96.58 -26.84 -36.06
CA VAL A 104 95.79 -25.81 -36.73
C VAL A 104 95.34 -24.76 -35.71
N SER A 105 95.38 -23.49 -36.07
CA SER A 105 94.91 -22.37 -35.23
C SER A 105 93.90 -21.51 -35.99
N ALA A 106 92.75 -21.24 -35.37
CA ALA A 106 91.66 -20.47 -35.94
C ALA A 106 91.90 -18.95 -35.86
N VAL A 107 91.98 -18.29 -37.02
CA VAL A 107 92.33 -16.86 -37.16
C VAL A 107 91.11 -15.99 -37.46
N GLY A 108 90.21 -16.45 -38.35
CA GLY A 108 89.05 -15.68 -38.79
C GLY A 108 87.92 -16.58 -39.32
N PRO A 109 86.66 -16.14 -39.30
CA PRO A 109 85.52 -16.97 -39.68
C PRO A 109 85.52 -17.30 -41.18
N GLY A 110 85.15 -18.55 -41.52
CA GLY A 110 85.13 -19.08 -42.87
C GLY A 110 85.54 -20.56 -42.91
N SER A 111 85.80 -21.10 -44.10
CA SER A 111 86.33 -22.47 -44.26
C SER A 111 87.71 -22.46 -44.91
N ALA A 112 88.62 -23.28 -44.40
CA ALA A 112 89.96 -23.49 -44.91
C ALA A 112 90.26 -24.98 -45.01
N THR A 113 90.71 -25.43 -46.18
CA THR A 113 91.29 -26.76 -46.35
C THR A 113 92.75 -26.74 -45.88
N ILE A 114 93.09 -27.66 -44.98
CA ILE A 114 94.45 -27.96 -44.54
C ILE A 114 94.95 -29.18 -45.31
N THR A 115 96.14 -29.10 -45.90
CA THR A 115 96.75 -30.19 -46.66
C THR A 115 97.92 -30.77 -45.88
N ALA A 116 97.96 -32.10 -45.75
CA ALA A 116 99.12 -32.86 -45.30
C ALA A 116 99.73 -33.59 -46.50
N THR A 117 100.98 -33.28 -46.81
CA THR A 117 101.77 -33.96 -47.85
C THR A 117 102.82 -34.81 -47.17
N ALA A 118 102.60 -36.13 -47.15
CA ALA A 118 103.50 -37.10 -46.56
C ALA A 118 104.45 -37.68 -47.63
N THR A 119 105.75 -37.75 -47.31
CA THR A 119 106.80 -38.25 -48.22
C THR A 119 107.67 -39.29 -47.53
N ALA A 120 107.87 -40.44 -48.17
CA ALA A 120 108.83 -41.46 -47.74
C ALA A 120 109.61 -41.98 -48.95
N GLY A 121 110.94 -41.83 -48.93
CA GLY A 121 111.76 -42.04 -50.12
C GLY A 121 111.35 -41.08 -51.25
N SER A 122 111.10 -41.63 -52.45
CA SER A 122 110.57 -40.88 -53.60
C SER A 122 109.04 -40.82 -53.67
N ALA A 123 108.31 -41.56 -52.82
CA ALA A 123 106.86 -41.61 -52.84
C ALA A 123 106.25 -40.50 -51.98
N THR A 124 105.34 -39.73 -52.58
CA THR A 124 104.65 -38.61 -51.95
C THR A 124 103.14 -38.78 -52.11
N VAL A 125 102.39 -38.66 -51.02
CA VAL A 125 100.92 -38.73 -51.01
C VAL A 125 100.38 -37.55 -50.22
N SER A 126 99.41 -36.84 -50.80
CA SER A 126 98.76 -35.69 -50.14
C SER A 126 97.31 -36.00 -49.78
N LEU A 127 96.88 -35.57 -48.60
CA LEU A 127 95.48 -35.59 -48.17
C LEU A 127 95.06 -34.21 -47.65
N THR A 128 93.76 -33.97 -47.70
CA THR A 128 93.11 -32.72 -47.29
C THR A 128 92.15 -32.93 -46.14
N PHE A 129 92.16 -32.04 -45.17
CA PHE A 129 91.19 -31.97 -44.07
C PHE A 129 90.52 -30.58 -44.09
N GLY A 130 89.19 -30.55 -44.23
CA GLY A 130 88.43 -29.30 -44.20
C GLY A 130 88.24 -28.82 -42.76
N VAL A 131 88.56 -27.56 -42.50
CA VAL A 131 88.32 -26.87 -41.22
C VAL A 131 87.33 -25.74 -41.44
N THR A 132 86.32 -25.63 -40.59
CA THR A 132 85.39 -24.49 -40.57
C THR A 132 85.60 -23.70 -39.28
N VAL A 133 86.03 -22.45 -39.43
CA VAL A 133 86.18 -21.52 -38.32
C VAL A 133 84.91 -20.70 -38.18
N VAL A 134 84.35 -20.68 -36.97
CA VAL A 134 83.17 -19.89 -36.61
C VAL A 134 83.55 -18.79 -35.63
N ALA A 135 82.89 -17.63 -35.72
CA ALA A 135 83.06 -16.57 -34.72
C ALA A 135 82.51 -17.03 -33.36
N VAL A 136 83.15 -16.62 -32.26
CA VAL A 136 82.60 -16.84 -30.91
C VAL A 136 81.24 -16.13 -30.81
N PRO A 137 80.19 -16.75 -30.25
CA PRO A 137 78.90 -16.08 -30.04
C PRO A 137 79.01 -14.95 -29.03
N VAL A 138 78.63 -13.73 -29.42
CA VAL A 138 78.66 -12.51 -28.60
C VAL A 138 77.24 -12.00 -28.43
N LEU A 139 76.83 -11.78 -27.17
CA LEU A 139 75.52 -11.23 -26.84
C LEU A 139 75.33 -9.86 -27.51
N THR A 140 74.40 -9.79 -28.46
CA THR A 140 74.21 -8.63 -29.33
C THR A 140 72.83 -8.00 -29.17
N SER A 141 71.80 -8.77 -28.79
CA SER A 141 70.44 -8.23 -28.57
C SER A 141 69.65 -9.01 -27.52
N VAL A 142 68.62 -8.35 -26.96
CA VAL A 142 67.64 -8.95 -26.04
C VAL A 142 66.24 -8.52 -26.48
N ALA A 143 65.43 -9.47 -26.92
CA ALA A 143 64.02 -9.24 -27.23
C ALA A 143 63.15 -9.51 -26.00
N VAL A 144 62.29 -8.57 -25.61
CA VAL A 144 61.32 -8.75 -24.52
C VAL A 144 59.91 -8.94 -25.10
N THR A 145 59.22 -9.99 -24.67
CA THR A 145 57.86 -10.34 -25.15
C THR A 145 56.92 -10.67 -23.98
N GLY A 146 55.62 -10.44 -24.17
CA GLY A 146 54.56 -10.68 -23.17
C GLY A 146 53.43 -9.65 -23.30
N THR A 147 52.41 -9.71 -22.45
CA THR A 147 51.28 -8.76 -22.50
C THR A 147 51.63 -7.48 -21.75
N THR A 148 51.67 -6.35 -22.47
CA THR A 148 52.04 -5.04 -21.90
C THR A 148 50.86 -4.14 -21.53
N ALA A 149 49.70 -4.32 -22.16
CA ALA A 149 48.48 -3.60 -21.79
C ALA A 149 47.71 -4.39 -20.72
N MET A 150 47.52 -3.82 -19.54
CA MET A 150 46.90 -4.48 -18.39
C MET A 150 45.98 -3.52 -17.62
N ASN A 151 45.02 -4.07 -16.88
CA ASN A 151 44.27 -3.31 -15.88
C ASN A 151 44.90 -3.49 -14.49
N VAL A 152 44.72 -2.50 -13.60
CA VAL A 152 45.11 -2.60 -12.18
C VAL A 152 44.62 -3.92 -11.57
N GLY A 153 45.52 -4.63 -10.89
CA GLY A 153 45.30 -5.94 -10.31
C GLY A 153 45.60 -7.14 -11.23
N GLN A 154 45.87 -6.93 -12.52
CA GLN A 154 46.32 -7.98 -13.44
C GLN A 154 47.85 -8.13 -13.41
N SER A 155 48.32 -9.30 -13.84
CA SER A 155 49.75 -9.61 -14.00
C SER A 155 50.02 -10.29 -15.34
N SER A 156 51.24 -10.13 -15.88
CA SER A 156 51.70 -10.84 -17.08
C SER A 156 53.18 -11.22 -16.95
N GLN A 157 53.52 -12.42 -17.43
CA GLN A 157 54.89 -12.90 -17.46
C GLN A 157 55.60 -12.36 -18.71
N LEU A 158 56.61 -11.51 -18.53
CA LEU A 158 57.50 -11.11 -19.62
C LEU A 158 58.61 -12.14 -19.80
N THR A 159 59.03 -12.37 -21.04
CA THR A 159 60.12 -13.27 -21.41
C THR A 159 61.22 -12.46 -22.10
N ALA A 160 62.48 -12.67 -21.70
CA ALA A 160 63.63 -12.05 -22.32
C ALA A 160 64.42 -13.10 -23.13
N THR A 161 64.53 -12.90 -24.44
CA THR A 161 65.32 -13.77 -25.33
C THR A 161 66.61 -13.07 -25.72
N ALA A 162 67.71 -13.49 -25.11
CA ALA A 162 69.06 -13.07 -25.47
C ALA A 162 69.50 -13.74 -26.79
N ARG A 163 70.19 -12.99 -27.67
CA ARG A 163 70.66 -13.48 -28.98
C ARG A 163 72.08 -13.05 -29.32
N ASP A 164 72.77 -13.90 -30.07
CA ASP A 164 74.11 -13.65 -30.60
C ASP A 164 74.09 -12.70 -31.83
N GLN A 165 75.25 -12.41 -32.40
CA GLN A 165 75.41 -11.57 -33.59
C GLN A 165 74.76 -12.14 -34.86
N ASN A 166 74.39 -13.42 -34.86
CA ASN A 166 73.70 -14.11 -35.96
C ASN A 166 72.18 -14.24 -35.69
N GLY A 167 71.68 -13.72 -34.57
CA GLY A 167 70.30 -13.86 -34.13
C GLY A 167 69.97 -15.18 -33.43
N THR A 168 70.95 -16.05 -33.20
CA THR A 168 70.81 -17.35 -32.50
C THR A 168 70.55 -17.12 -31.02
N SER A 169 69.58 -17.84 -30.43
CA SER A 169 69.27 -17.71 -29.00
C SER A 169 70.45 -18.13 -28.12
N MET A 170 70.75 -17.33 -27.09
CA MET A 170 71.81 -17.60 -26.11
C MET A 170 71.24 -17.85 -24.71
N THR A 171 71.87 -18.72 -23.94
CA THR A 171 71.66 -18.79 -22.49
C THR A 171 72.36 -17.61 -21.82
N ALA A 172 71.61 -16.78 -21.09
CA ALA A 172 72.11 -15.61 -20.40
C ALA A 172 71.44 -15.48 -19.02
N THR A 173 72.16 -14.91 -18.05
CA THR A 173 71.55 -14.51 -16.76
C THR A 173 70.78 -13.21 -16.98
N VAL A 174 69.49 -13.17 -16.60
CA VAL A 174 68.64 -11.99 -16.79
C VAL A 174 68.26 -11.37 -15.44
N THR A 175 68.45 -10.06 -15.32
CA THR A 175 67.98 -9.25 -14.19
C THR A 175 66.91 -8.27 -14.68
N TRP A 176 65.76 -8.23 -13.98
CA TRP A 176 64.63 -7.38 -14.32
C TRP A 176 64.58 -6.13 -13.43
N SER A 177 64.11 -5.01 -13.98
CA SER A 177 63.85 -3.78 -13.22
C SER A 177 62.65 -3.00 -13.77
N SER A 178 62.01 -2.22 -12.89
CA SER A 178 60.97 -1.24 -13.24
C SER A 178 61.39 0.13 -12.68
N PRO A 179 61.37 1.21 -13.48
CA PRO A 179 61.59 2.57 -12.99
C PRO A 179 60.39 3.14 -12.21
N ALA A 180 59.21 2.50 -12.33
CA ALA A 180 57.98 2.91 -11.67
C ALA A 180 57.27 1.70 -11.03
N PRO A 181 57.85 1.06 -10.00
CA PRO A 181 57.33 -0.17 -9.39
C PRO A 181 55.98 0.03 -8.69
N THR A 182 55.56 1.26 -8.43
CA THR A 182 54.22 1.62 -7.93
C THR A 182 53.14 1.71 -9.02
N ILE A 183 53.54 1.79 -10.29
CA ILE A 183 52.64 1.71 -11.46
C ILE A 183 52.59 0.26 -11.94
N ALA A 184 53.75 -0.31 -12.23
CA ALA A 184 53.92 -1.73 -12.53
C ALA A 184 55.23 -2.26 -11.93
N SER A 185 55.13 -3.20 -10.98
CA SER A 185 56.29 -3.90 -10.41
C SER A 185 56.69 -5.09 -11.30
N VAL A 186 57.92 -5.57 -11.18
CA VAL A 186 58.40 -6.78 -11.87
C VAL A 186 59.19 -7.65 -10.89
N SER A 187 58.96 -8.97 -10.93
CA SER A 187 59.72 -9.94 -10.13
C SER A 187 61.09 -10.24 -10.74
N GLY A 188 61.98 -10.88 -9.97
CA GLY A 188 63.23 -11.44 -10.51
C GLY A 188 63.05 -12.49 -11.60
N SER A 189 61.84 -13.06 -11.76
CA SER A 189 61.50 -13.99 -12.85
C SER A 189 60.86 -13.30 -14.07
N GLY A 190 60.64 -11.99 -14.05
CA GLY A 190 59.97 -11.25 -15.14
C GLY A 190 58.44 -11.20 -15.06
N LEU A 191 57.84 -11.65 -13.95
CA LEU A 191 56.40 -11.50 -13.73
C LEU A 191 56.10 -10.04 -13.37
N VAL A 192 55.37 -9.34 -14.23
CA VAL A 192 54.93 -7.95 -14.02
C VAL A 192 53.55 -7.94 -13.37
N THR A 193 53.33 -7.05 -12.41
CA THR A 193 52.02 -6.82 -11.77
C THR A 193 51.62 -5.36 -11.88
N ALA A 194 50.43 -5.09 -12.41
CA ALA A 194 49.86 -3.77 -12.59
C ALA A 194 49.22 -3.26 -11.30
N ILE A 195 49.72 -2.15 -10.74
CA ILE A 195 49.37 -1.66 -9.40
C ILE A 195 48.61 -0.33 -9.45
N ALA A 196 49.00 0.60 -10.34
CA ALA A 196 48.34 1.89 -10.49
C ALA A 196 48.28 2.32 -11.97
N VAL A 197 47.34 3.21 -12.31
CA VAL A 197 47.17 3.73 -13.68
C VAL A 197 48.41 4.52 -14.11
N GLY A 198 48.88 4.29 -15.34
CA GLY A 198 50.05 4.97 -15.91
C GLY A 198 50.80 4.07 -16.89
N SER A 199 52.12 4.29 -17.02
CA SER A 199 53.00 3.45 -17.83
C SER A 199 54.38 3.27 -17.17
N ALA A 200 55.02 2.14 -17.42
CA ALA A 200 56.36 1.83 -16.96
C ALA A 200 57.16 1.06 -18.03
N THR A 201 58.37 1.50 -18.34
CA THR A 201 59.30 0.76 -19.22
C THR A 201 60.06 -0.27 -18.41
N ILE A 202 59.59 -1.52 -18.44
CA ILE A 202 60.25 -2.65 -17.78
C ILE A 202 61.51 -3.00 -18.56
N THR A 203 62.63 -3.16 -17.86
CA THR A 203 63.95 -3.45 -18.46
C THR A 203 64.42 -4.85 -18.06
N ALA A 204 64.89 -5.62 -19.03
CA ALA A 204 65.59 -6.88 -18.85
C ALA A 204 67.07 -6.71 -19.24
N LEU A 205 67.97 -6.74 -18.27
CA LEU A 205 69.41 -6.77 -18.50
C LEU A 205 69.87 -8.23 -18.58
N ALA A 206 70.28 -8.68 -19.76
CA ALA A 206 70.87 -10.01 -19.94
C ALA A 206 72.40 -9.92 -19.92
N THR A 207 73.06 -10.88 -19.29
CA THR A 207 74.53 -10.94 -19.16
C THR A 207 75.06 -12.31 -19.57
N VAL A 208 76.12 -12.30 -20.39
CA VAL A 208 76.91 -13.47 -20.79
C VAL A 208 78.40 -13.13 -20.61
N GLY A 209 79.06 -13.82 -19.67
CA GLY A 209 80.43 -13.49 -19.29
C GLY A 209 80.52 -12.05 -18.75
N THR A 210 81.34 -11.23 -19.40
CA THR A 210 81.48 -9.78 -19.10
C THR A 210 80.58 -8.89 -19.95
N THR A 211 79.86 -9.43 -20.94
CA THR A 211 79.02 -8.65 -21.85
C THR A 211 77.58 -8.58 -21.31
N SER A 212 77.01 -7.39 -21.22
CA SER A 212 75.62 -7.17 -20.81
C SER A 212 74.87 -6.31 -21.82
N VAL A 213 73.63 -6.70 -22.16
CA VAL A 213 72.76 -5.99 -23.11
C VAL A 213 71.35 -5.90 -22.53
N SER A 214 70.69 -4.76 -22.72
CA SER A 214 69.33 -4.50 -22.23
C SER A 214 68.27 -4.63 -23.32
N GLY A 215 67.17 -5.32 -23.01
CA GLY A 215 65.91 -5.24 -23.74
C GLY A 215 64.83 -4.56 -22.89
N THR A 216 63.79 -3.97 -23.52
CA THR A 216 62.74 -3.22 -22.81
C THR A 216 61.35 -3.54 -23.32
N ALA A 217 60.34 -3.38 -22.45
CA ALA A 217 58.92 -3.42 -22.81
C ALA A 217 58.15 -2.31 -22.08
N ASN A 218 57.38 -1.52 -22.85
CA ASN A 218 56.54 -0.45 -22.32
C ASN A 218 55.20 -1.02 -21.85
N VAL A 219 55.04 -1.19 -20.55
CA VAL A 219 53.79 -1.63 -19.90
C VAL A 219 52.88 -0.42 -19.72
N SER A 220 51.60 -0.55 -20.09
CA SER A 220 50.55 0.44 -19.87
C SER A 220 49.46 -0.14 -18.97
N VAL A 221 49.10 0.62 -17.93
CA VAL A 221 48.12 0.22 -16.92
C VAL A 221 46.91 1.13 -16.97
N SER A 222 45.74 0.54 -17.25
CA SER A 222 44.42 1.18 -17.21
C SER A 222 43.61 0.73 -15.99
N ARG A 223 42.41 1.29 -15.82
CA ARG A 223 41.32 0.62 -15.10
C ARG A 223 40.37 0.01 -16.12
N ALA A 224 39.70 -1.08 -15.74
CA ALA A 224 38.57 -1.59 -16.51
C ALA A 224 37.49 -0.50 -16.61
N ALA A 225 36.80 -0.42 -17.76
CA ALA A 225 35.70 0.52 -17.94
C ALA A 225 34.60 0.28 -16.89
N PRO A 226 33.94 1.35 -16.39
CA PRO A 226 32.87 1.20 -15.41
C PRO A 226 31.65 0.52 -16.03
N THR A 227 31.14 -0.52 -15.38
CA THR A 227 30.00 -1.33 -15.83
C THR A 227 28.89 -1.31 -14.78
N LEU A 228 27.67 -0.97 -15.19
CA LEU A 228 26.48 -0.97 -14.33
C LEU A 228 26.33 -2.30 -13.59
N THR A 229 26.48 -2.27 -12.27
CA THR A 229 26.55 -3.47 -11.40
C THR A 229 25.43 -3.49 -10.37
N SER A 230 24.89 -2.34 -9.97
CA SER A 230 23.68 -2.30 -9.11
C SER A 230 22.80 -1.07 -9.35
N ILE A 231 21.53 -1.20 -8.96
CA ILE A 231 20.54 -0.12 -8.88
C ILE A 231 19.95 -0.13 -7.47
N SER A 232 19.89 1.02 -6.80
CA SER A 232 19.15 1.19 -5.54
C SER A 232 18.03 2.21 -5.73
N ILE A 233 16.81 1.86 -5.33
CA ILE A 233 15.65 2.75 -5.36
C ILE A 233 15.41 3.32 -3.96
N THR A 234 15.26 4.64 -3.88
CA THR A 234 14.96 5.41 -2.67
C THR A 234 13.73 6.30 -2.89
N PRO A 235 12.95 6.65 -1.85
CA PRO A 235 13.05 6.17 -0.47
C PRO A 235 12.66 4.69 -0.34
N ALA A 236 12.88 4.10 0.84
CA ALA A 236 12.52 2.71 1.15
C ALA A 236 11.06 2.56 1.64
N THR A 237 10.14 3.40 1.15
CA THR A 237 8.73 3.41 1.57
C THR A 237 8.00 2.17 1.04
N SER A 238 7.49 1.35 1.98
CA SER A 238 6.68 0.16 1.69
C SER A 238 5.17 0.43 1.67
N GLY A 239 4.72 1.63 2.05
CA GLY A 239 3.31 1.98 2.20
C GLY A 239 2.98 3.39 1.71
N MET A 240 1.79 3.54 1.12
CA MET A 240 1.17 4.82 0.74
C MET A 240 -0.34 4.77 1.05
N GLN A 241 -1.00 5.92 1.14
CA GLN A 241 -2.47 6.02 1.16
C GLN A 241 -2.98 6.49 -0.20
N VAL A 242 -4.20 6.12 -0.59
CA VAL A 242 -4.87 6.65 -1.80
C VAL A 242 -4.82 8.19 -1.81
N GLY A 243 -4.44 8.77 -2.95
CA GLY A 243 -4.24 10.22 -3.13
C GLY A 243 -2.84 10.73 -2.76
N GLN A 244 -2.05 9.98 -1.98
CA GLN A 244 -0.65 10.37 -1.71
C GLN A 244 0.22 10.22 -2.95
N SER A 245 1.28 11.02 -3.02
CA SER A 245 2.36 10.88 -4.01
C SER A 245 3.72 10.90 -3.36
N VAL A 246 4.64 10.07 -3.85
CA VAL A 246 6.02 9.92 -3.34
C VAL A 246 7.00 10.00 -4.51
N GLN A 247 7.98 10.88 -4.41
CA GLN A 247 9.07 10.99 -5.37
C GLN A 247 10.10 9.89 -5.11
N PHE A 248 10.23 8.94 -6.03
CA PHE A 248 11.31 7.96 -6.01
C PHE A 248 12.50 8.42 -6.88
N ALA A 249 13.70 7.98 -6.51
CA ALA A 249 14.92 8.12 -7.27
C ALA A 249 15.62 6.76 -7.39
N ALA A 250 16.28 6.53 -8.52
CA ALA A 250 17.13 5.37 -8.74
C ALA A 250 18.59 5.84 -8.79
N THR A 251 19.44 5.26 -7.94
CA THR A 251 20.89 5.46 -7.97
C THR A 251 21.56 4.23 -8.55
N THR A 252 22.54 4.44 -9.43
CA THR A 252 23.20 3.41 -10.22
C THR A 252 24.70 3.39 -9.94
N LEU A 253 25.24 2.23 -9.60
CA LEU A 253 26.65 2.06 -9.24
C LEU A 253 27.37 1.08 -10.17
N ASP A 254 28.66 1.34 -10.40
CA ASP A 254 29.57 0.47 -11.12
C ASP A 254 30.18 -0.65 -10.25
N GLN A 255 31.07 -1.46 -10.81
CA GLN A 255 31.77 -2.54 -10.12
C GLN A 255 32.78 -2.07 -9.06
N PHE A 256 33.05 -0.77 -8.99
CA PHE A 256 33.89 -0.13 -7.98
C PHE A 256 33.07 0.61 -6.91
N GLY A 257 31.73 0.49 -6.93
CA GLY A 257 30.81 1.21 -6.04
C GLY A 257 30.68 2.70 -6.34
N SER A 258 31.20 3.18 -7.47
CA SER A 258 31.12 4.57 -7.90
C SER A 258 29.85 4.82 -8.72
N ALA A 259 29.30 6.04 -8.66
CA ALA A 259 28.09 6.38 -9.40
C ALA A 259 28.33 6.35 -10.92
N ILE A 260 27.48 5.63 -11.66
CA ILE A 260 27.53 5.52 -13.12
C ILE A 260 26.25 6.12 -13.72
N ALA A 261 26.41 7.01 -14.69
CA ALA A 261 25.29 7.60 -15.41
C ALA A 261 24.57 6.54 -16.26
N ALA A 262 23.26 6.39 -16.07
CA ALA A 262 22.42 5.43 -16.76
C ALA A 262 21.08 6.06 -17.12
N THR A 263 20.48 5.64 -18.24
CA THR A 263 19.10 5.99 -18.58
C THR A 263 18.18 5.13 -17.73
N ILE A 264 17.35 5.75 -16.90
CA ILE A 264 16.34 5.08 -16.08
C ILE A 264 15.00 5.10 -16.81
N ASN A 265 14.38 3.93 -16.94
CA ASN A 265 13.01 3.74 -17.40
C ASN A 265 12.18 3.20 -16.22
N TRP A 266 11.16 3.96 -15.81
CA TRP A 266 10.27 3.61 -14.71
C TRP A 266 8.99 2.92 -15.19
N GLY A 267 8.53 1.94 -14.42
CA GLY A 267 7.27 1.23 -14.69
C GLY A 267 6.54 0.78 -13.42
N THR A 268 5.25 0.50 -13.58
CA THR A 268 4.34 -0.05 -12.56
C THR A 268 3.65 -1.29 -13.13
N ASN A 269 3.47 -2.34 -12.33
CA ASN A 269 2.72 -3.52 -12.76
C ASN A 269 1.19 -3.38 -12.60
N ALA A 270 0.71 -2.34 -11.92
CA ALA A 270 -0.70 -2.11 -11.65
C ALA A 270 -1.02 -0.60 -11.63
N PRO A 271 -1.12 0.06 -12.80
CA PRO A 271 -1.37 1.50 -12.91
C PRO A 271 -2.71 1.96 -12.32
N ASN A 272 -3.66 1.04 -12.14
CA ASN A 272 -4.93 1.26 -11.44
C ASN A 272 -4.78 1.30 -9.90
N ILE A 273 -3.66 0.81 -9.35
CA ILE A 273 -3.34 0.85 -7.92
C ILE A 273 -2.39 2.02 -7.65
N ALA A 274 -1.30 2.14 -8.41
CA ALA A 274 -0.46 3.35 -8.44
C ALA A 274 0.20 3.56 -9.80
N THR A 275 0.18 4.81 -10.27
CA THR A 275 0.91 5.26 -11.46
C THR A 275 2.32 5.70 -11.10
N ILE A 276 3.22 5.72 -12.09
CA ILE A 276 4.56 6.32 -11.96
C ILE A 276 4.93 7.10 -13.22
N THR A 277 5.56 8.26 -13.05
CA THR A 277 6.13 9.07 -14.13
C THR A 277 7.57 8.65 -14.45
N GLN A 278 8.06 8.97 -15.65
CA GLN A 278 9.49 8.77 -15.98
C GLN A 278 10.44 9.66 -15.15
N GLY A 279 9.92 10.67 -14.43
CA GLY A 279 10.65 11.41 -13.41
C GLY A 279 10.74 10.69 -12.05
N GLY A 280 10.13 9.51 -11.88
CA GLY A 280 10.13 8.73 -10.63
C GLY A 280 9.02 9.11 -9.63
N LEU A 281 8.18 10.10 -9.92
CA LEU A 281 7.03 10.42 -9.06
C LEU A 281 5.96 9.34 -9.17
N VAL A 282 5.63 8.69 -8.04
CA VAL A 282 4.55 7.70 -7.88
C VAL A 282 3.33 8.37 -7.28
N THR A 283 2.13 8.05 -7.78
CA THR A 283 0.84 8.52 -7.23
C THR A 283 -0.08 7.32 -6.95
N ALA A 284 -0.59 7.24 -5.73
CA ALA A 284 -1.50 6.16 -5.30
C ALA A 284 -2.95 6.44 -5.73
N VAL A 285 -3.54 5.50 -6.48
CA VAL A 285 -4.85 5.64 -7.14
C VAL A 285 -5.94 4.83 -6.42
N ALA A 286 -5.64 3.59 -6.03
CA ALA A 286 -6.60 2.71 -5.35
C ALA A 286 -5.90 1.80 -4.35
N SER A 287 -6.63 1.30 -3.35
CA SER A 287 -6.08 0.37 -2.35
C SER A 287 -5.70 -0.97 -2.97
N GLY A 288 -4.51 -1.49 -2.63
CA GLY A 288 -3.98 -2.74 -3.17
C GLY A 288 -2.48 -2.88 -2.92
N SER A 289 -1.80 -3.70 -3.73
CA SER A 289 -0.35 -3.87 -3.69
C SER A 289 0.21 -3.81 -5.10
N VAL A 290 1.31 -3.07 -5.29
CA VAL A 290 1.87 -2.72 -6.59
C VAL A 290 3.40 -2.76 -6.56
N ILE A 291 4.00 -3.21 -7.66
CA ILE A 291 5.44 -3.24 -7.86
C ILE A 291 5.83 -2.11 -8.81
N ILE A 292 6.65 -1.19 -8.29
CA ILE A 292 7.38 -0.20 -9.06
C ILE A 292 8.72 -0.81 -9.48
N THR A 293 9.10 -0.59 -10.75
CA THR A 293 10.37 -1.06 -11.33
C THR A 293 11.16 0.12 -11.87
N ALA A 294 12.44 0.20 -11.51
CA ALA A 294 13.42 1.01 -12.22
C ALA A 294 14.30 0.08 -13.07
N GLN A 295 14.20 0.18 -14.39
CA GLN A 295 15.15 -0.42 -15.31
C GLN A 295 16.23 0.62 -15.64
N ALA A 296 17.50 0.27 -15.46
CA ALA A 296 18.62 1.15 -15.80
C ALA A 296 19.46 0.54 -16.93
N SER A 297 19.84 1.38 -17.89
CA SER A 297 20.66 0.99 -19.05
C SER A 297 21.79 1.99 -19.28
N VAL A 298 22.95 1.48 -19.71
CA VAL A 298 24.11 2.27 -20.12
C VAL A 298 24.39 1.98 -21.59
N SER A 299 24.79 2.98 -22.36
CA SER A 299 25.01 2.87 -23.82
C SER A 299 26.03 1.78 -24.15
N GLY A 300 25.59 0.71 -24.83
CA GLY A 300 26.43 -0.45 -25.17
C GLY A 300 26.75 -1.39 -24.00
N GLY A 301 26.19 -1.15 -22.80
CA GLY A 301 26.38 -1.97 -21.61
C GLY A 301 25.18 -2.87 -21.30
N ALA A 302 25.31 -3.67 -20.23
CA ALA A 302 24.20 -4.45 -19.69
C ALA A 302 23.10 -3.52 -19.14
N SER A 303 21.85 -3.99 -19.19
CA SER A 303 20.73 -3.37 -18.49
C SER A 303 20.40 -4.17 -17.23
N LEU A 304 20.13 -3.48 -16.12
CA LEU A 304 19.67 -4.07 -14.87
C LEU A 304 18.26 -3.56 -14.54
N SER A 305 17.59 -4.22 -13.60
CA SER A 305 16.32 -3.75 -13.03
C SER A 305 16.29 -3.94 -11.52
N ALA A 306 15.76 -2.95 -10.80
CA ALA A 306 15.43 -3.06 -9.38
C ALA A 306 13.94 -2.79 -9.17
N THR A 307 13.37 -3.36 -8.11
CA THR A 307 11.93 -3.26 -7.80
C THR A 307 11.69 -2.73 -6.39
N ARG A 308 10.50 -2.16 -6.17
CA ARG A 308 9.94 -1.83 -4.86
C ARG A 308 8.49 -2.26 -4.82
N LEU A 309 8.12 -3.01 -3.78
CA LEU A 309 6.74 -3.33 -3.45
C LEU A 309 6.15 -2.21 -2.59
N ILE A 310 4.99 -1.68 -2.99
CA ILE A 310 4.26 -0.64 -2.26
C ILE A 310 2.85 -1.17 -1.97
N ALA A 311 2.48 -1.18 -0.69
CA ALA A 311 1.10 -1.38 -0.28
C ALA A 311 0.37 -0.03 -0.27
N VAL A 312 -0.71 0.09 -1.04
CA VAL A 312 -1.61 1.24 -0.99
C VAL A 312 -2.78 0.91 -0.08
N SER A 313 -2.91 1.62 1.03
CA SER A 313 -4.11 1.55 1.89
C SER A 313 -5.13 2.62 1.49
N ALA A 314 -6.40 2.39 1.82
CA ALA A 314 -7.39 3.46 1.79
C ALA A 314 -6.98 4.57 2.79
N ALA A 315 -7.28 5.82 2.45
CA ALA A 315 -7.18 6.90 3.44
C ALA A 315 -8.11 6.59 4.63
N PRO A 316 -7.73 6.87 5.89
CA PRO A 316 -8.60 6.66 7.05
C PRO A 316 -9.95 7.37 6.88
N PRO A 317 -11.06 6.81 7.39
CA PRO A 317 -12.35 7.49 7.36
C PRO A 317 -12.33 8.72 8.27
N VAL A 318 -12.74 9.85 7.73
CA VAL A 318 -12.74 11.19 8.34
C VAL A 318 -14.18 11.67 8.40
N LEU A 319 -14.70 11.99 9.58
CA LEU A 319 -16.06 12.52 9.74
C LEU A 319 -16.25 13.82 8.95
N THR A 320 -17.16 13.84 7.97
CA THR A 320 -17.45 15.02 7.14
C THR A 320 -18.86 15.56 7.32
N SER A 321 -19.83 14.68 7.65
CA SER A 321 -21.25 15.03 7.65
C SER A 321 -22.03 14.18 8.64
N VAL A 322 -23.19 14.67 9.05
CA VAL A 322 -24.19 13.90 9.80
C VAL A 322 -25.58 14.22 9.24
N ALA A 323 -26.27 13.19 8.75
CA ALA A 323 -27.65 13.32 8.25
C ALA A 323 -28.64 13.05 9.38
N ILE A 324 -29.72 13.83 9.49
CA ILE A 324 -30.84 13.60 10.39
C ILE A 324 -32.00 12.98 9.59
N SER A 325 -32.60 11.91 10.11
CA SER A 325 -33.79 11.26 9.54
C SER A 325 -34.96 11.31 10.53
N ALA A 326 -36.17 11.53 10.01
CA ALA A 326 -37.43 11.59 10.76
C ALA A 326 -38.57 10.98 9.95
N SER A 327 -39.60 10.46 10.62
CA SER A 327 -40.85 10.00 9.98
C SER A 327 -41.83 11.13 9.65
N SER A 328 -41.65 12.31 10.24
CA SER A 328 -42.45 13.52 10.02
C SER A 328 -41.63 14.77 10.34
N GLN A 329 -42.00 15.92 9.76
CA GLN A 329 -41.52 17.24 10.19
C GLN A 329 -42.57 17.99 11.04
N THR A 330 -43.78 17.43 11.22
CA THR A 330 -44.81 17.93 12.12
C THR A 330 -44.99 16.97 13.30
N VAL A 331 -45.14 17.53 14.51
CA VAL A 331 -45.37 16.75 15.74
C VAL A 331 -46.49 17.41 16.54
N THR A 332 -47.48 16.63 16.98
CA THR A 332 -48.57 17.12 17.81
C THR A 332 -48.09 17.30 19.26
N THR A 333 -48.47 18.42 19.88
CA THR A 333 -48.18 18.75 21.28
C THR A 333 -48.59 17.59 22.20
N GLY A 334 -47.70 17.21 23.12
CA GLY A 334 -47.87 16.04 24.01
C GLY A 334 -47.41 14.71 23.40
N LEU A 335 -47.16 14.62 22.10
CA LEU A 335 -46.58 13.43 21.45
C LEU A 335 -45.06 13.52 21.32
N THR A 336 -44.45 12.40 20.94
CA THR A 336 -43.01 12.28 20.69
C THR A 336 -42.69 11.94 19.23
N LEU A 337 -41.47 12.25 18.81
CA LEU A 337 -40.90 11.90 17.50
C LEU A 337 -39.47 11.38 17.70
N GLN A 338 -39.20 10.14 17.31
CA GLN A 338 -37.84 9.60 17.32
C GLN A 338 -37.09 10.05 16.07
N LEU A 339 -36.02 10.83 16.25
CA LEU A 339 -35.05 11.14 15.19
C LEU A 339 -33.95 10.09 15.17
N THR A 340 -33.34 9.86 14.02
CA THR A 340 -32.06 9.12 13.93
C THR A 340 -31.02 9.98 13.23
N ALA A 341 -29.74 9.75 13.56
CA ALA A 341 -28.63 10.45 12.94
C ALA A 341 -27.63 9.46 12.36
N ALA A 342 -27.14 9.74 11.15
CA ALA A 342 -26.16 8.93 10.44
C ALA A 342 -24.90 9.77 10.15
N PRO A 343 -23.85 9.68 10.99
CA PRO A 343 -22.53 10.24 10.70
C PRO A 343 -21.90 9.55 9.49
N ARG A 344 -21.25 10.31 8.61
CA ARG A 344 -20.63 9.80 7.39
C ARG A 344 -19.21 10.32 7.19
N ASP A 345 -18.39 9.48 6.55
CA ASP A 345 -17.01 9.79 6.19
C ASP A 345 -16.91 10.61 4.88
N GLN A 346 -15.69 10.86 4.40
CA GLN A 346 -15.44 11.57 3.13
C GLN A 346 -15.91 10.81 1.88
N ASN A 347 -16.24 9.53 2.01
CA ASN A 347 -16.75 8.66 0.95
C ASN A 347 -18.28 8.44 1.08
N GLY A 348 -18.94 9.11 2.02
CA GLY A 348 -20.36 8.93 2.34
C GLY A 348 -20.70 7.66 3.12
N SER A 349 -19.71 6.84 3.49
CA SER A 349 -19.88 5.62 4.28
C SER A 349 -20.12 5.94 5.75
N THR A 350 -20.87 5.10 6.47
CA THR A 350 -21.18 5.32 7.88
C THR A 350 -19.94 5.22 8.77
N ILE A 351 -19.68 6.24 9.59
CA ILE A 351 -18.53 6.30 10.51
C ILE A 351 -19.01 6.31 11.97
N ALA A 352 -18.21 5.74 12.88
CA ALA A 352 -18.45 5.86 14.31
C ALA A 352 -18.17 7.29 14.79
N ALA A 353 -19.16 7.89 15.46
CA ALA A 353 -19.07 9.18 16.12
C ALA A 353 -19.98 9.19 17.36
N THR A 354 -19.60 9.94 18.39
CA THR A 354 -20.52 10.25 19.50
C THR A 354 -21.54 11.29 19.05
N LEU A 355 -22.78 11.20 19.54
CA LEU A 355 -23.88 12.09 19.17
C LEU A 355 -24.33 12.93 20.36
N ALA A 356 -24.46 14.23 20.17
CA ALA A 356 -25.08 15.15 21.11
C ALA A 356 -26.26 15.85 20.43
N TRP A 357 -27.46 15.72 21.01
CA TRP A 357 -28.68 16.36 20.51
C TRP A 357 -29.00 17.62 21.31
N ALA A 358 -29.53 18.64 20.65
CA ALA A 358 -29.97 19.88 21.27
C ALA A 358 -31.22 20.44 20.57
N SER A 359 -32.10 21.09 21.34
CA SER A 359 -33.25 21.83 20.80
C SER A 359 -32.95 23.32 20.79
N SER A 360 -33.30 24.03 19.70
CA SER A 360 -33.20 25.48 19.65
C SER A 360 -34.20 26.21 20.55
N ASN A 361 -35.24 25.51 21.04
CA ASN A 361 -36.17 26.03 22.03
C ASN A 361 -36.83 24.89 22.83
N THR A 362 -36.33 24.65 24.04
CA THR A 362 -36.82 23.59 24.94
C THR A 362 -38.24 23.80 25.45
N ALA A 363 -38.77 25.04 25.43
CA ALA A 363 -40.17 25.33 25.75
C ALA A 363 -41.13 24.98 24.58
N ARG A 364 -40.61 24.72 23.37
CA ARG A 364 -41.37 24.23 22.22
C ARG A 364 -41.25 22.73 22.04
N ALA A 365 -40.03 22.20 22.10
CA ALA A 365 -39.78 20.76 22.17
C ALA A 365 -38.46 20.47 22.89
N THR A 366 -38.43 19.43 23.71
CA THR A 366 -37.18 18.87 24.27
C THR A 366 -36.68 17.72 23.39
N VAL A 367 -35.42 17.32 23.55
CA VAL A 367 -34.84 16.14 22.87
C VAL A 367 -33.91 15.38 23.83
N SER A 368 -33.97 14.06 23.80
CA SER A 368 -33.09 13.19 24.59
C SER A 368 -31.71 13.00 23.95
N SER A 369 -30.76 12.44 24.71
CA SER A 369 -29.48 11.96 24.17
C SER A 369 -29.63 10.84 23.11
N SER A 370 -30.78 10.15 23.08
CA SER A 370 -31.13 9.17 22.06
C SER A 370 -31.86 9.75 20.84
N GLY A 371 -32.04 11.08 20.76
CA GLY A 371 -32.76 11.73 19.65
C GLY A 371 -34.28 11.65 19.72
N LEU A 372 -34.86 11.26 20.86
CA LEU A 372 -36.30 11.27 21.07
C LEU A 372 -36.75 12.68 21.41
N VAL A 373 -37.52 13.30 20.52
CA VAL A 373 -38.11 14.64 20.66
C VAL A 373 -39.45 14.53 21.38
N THR A 374 -39.74 15.43 22.31
CA THR A 374 -41.05 15.56 22.97
C THR A 374 -41.63 16.94 22.69
N ALA A 375 -42.84 17.00 22.15
CA ALA A 375 -43.53 18.24 21.77
C ALA A 375 -44.20 18.92 22.98
N VAL A 376 -43.80 20.15 23.29
CA VAL A 376 -44.20 20.90 24.50
C VAL A 376 -45.18 22.04 24.18
N SER A 377 -44.95 22.84 23.13
CA SER A 377 -45.86 23.93 22.75
C SER A 377 -45.81 24.28 21.25
N PRO A 378 -46.93 24.73 20.66
CA PRO A 378 -47.07 24.88 19.20
C PRO A 378 -46.21 26.02 18.61
N GLY A 379 -45.54 25.75 17.50
CA GLY A 379 -44.65 26.65 16.77
C GLY A 379 -43.45 25.93 16.17
N SER A 380 -42.59 26.65 15.45
CA SER A 380 -41.37 26.08 14.85
C SER A 380 -40.24 25.95 15.87
N VAL A 381 -39.45 24.88 15.75
CA VAL A 381 -38.25 24.58 16.54
C VAL A 381 -37.25 23.81 15.68
N THR A 382 -35.95 24.00 15.90
CA THR A 382 -34.89 23.24 15.20
C THR A 382 -34.26 22.27 16.19
N ILE A 383 -34.19 21.00 15.81
CA ILE A 383 -33.48 19.97 16.57
C ILE A 383 -32.13 19.73 15.90
N ASN A 384 -31.06 20.08 16.60
CA ASN A 384 -29.68 19.94 16.15
C ASN A 384 -29.10 18.62 16.62
N VAL A 385 -28.25 18.01 15.80
CA VAL A 385 -27.33 16.95 16.21
C VAL A 385 -25.89 17.38 15.91
N THR A 386 -25.01 17.17 16.87
CA THR A 386 -23.56 17.30 16.72
C THR A 386 -22.96 15.90 16.80
N ALA A 387 -22.26 15.50 15.74
CA ALA A 387 -21.45 14.29 15.69
C ALA A 387 -19.98 14.63 15.96
N THR A 388 -19.32 13.85 16.81
CA THR A 388 -17.89 14.02 17.14
C THR A 388 -17.13 12.72 16.93
N SER A 389 -16.01 12.76 16.21
CA SER A 389 -15.11 11.62 16.02
C SER A 389 -13.65 12.08 16.15
N GLY A 390 -12.99 11.67 17.23
CA GLY A 390 -11.71 12.24 17.63
C GLY A 390 -11.82 13.74 17.91
N ALA A 391 -11.01 14.55 17.23
CA ALA A 391 -11.05 16.01 17.30
C ALA A 391 -12.01 16.66 16.26
N LEU A 392 -12.64 15.86 15.38
CA LEU A 392 -13.54 16.37 14.35
C LEU A 392 -14.96 16.47 14.89
N VAL A 393 -15.61 17.61 14.65
CA VAL A 393 -16.95 17.93 15.12
C VAL A 393 -17.77 18.46 13.94
N VAL A 394 -18.96 17.90 13.70
CA VAL A 394 -19.88 18.33 12.64
C VAL A 394 -21.30 18.42 13.18
N THR A 395 -21.97 19.55 12.93
CA THR A 395 -23.35 19.80 13.38
C THR A 395 -24.29 19.92 12.18
N ASN A 396 -25.51 19.38 12.32
CA ASN A 396 -26.62 19.56 11.40
C ASN A 396 -27.93 19.83 12.19
N GLY A 397 -28.96 20.37 11.55
CA GLY A 397 -30.22 20.73 12.20
C GLY A 397 -31.44 20.41 11.34
N LEU A 398 -32.47 19.81 11.97
CA LEU A 398 -33.76 19.55 11.36
C LEU A 398 -34.81 20.51 11.91
N ALA A 399 -35.48 21.27 11.04
CA ALA A 399 -36.63 22.06 11.43
C ALA A 399 -37.86 21.16 11.64
N LEU A 400 -38.56 21.37 12.75
CA LEU A 400 -39.84 20.74 13.09
C LEU A 400 -40.89 21.82 13.36
N THR A 401 -42.14 21.51 13.04
CA THR A 401 -43.30 22.34 13.38
C THR A 401 -44.17 21.62 14.40
N ILE A 402 -44.23 22.15 15.62
CA ILE A 402 -45.12 21.65 16.66
C ILE A 402 -46.52 22.21 16.43
N ILE A 403 -47.52 21.33 16.40
CA ILE A 403 -48.93 21.68 16.19
C ILE A 403 -49.78 21.30 17.41
N ILE A 404 -50.94 21.90 17.58
CA ILE A 404 -51.97 21.37 18.49
C ILE A 404 -52.75 20.25 17.81
N ALA A 405 -53.34 19.34 18.59
CA ALA A 405 -54.30 18.39 18.06
C ALA A 405 -55.54 19.16 17.54
N PRO A 406 -56.18 18.73 16.44
CA PRO A 406 -57.49 19.24 16.06
C PRO A 406 -58.50 19.11 17.22
N PRO A 407 -59.40 20.09 17.42
CA PRO A 407 -60.42 19.99 18.46
C PRO A 407 -61.43 18.89 18.10
N VAL A 408 -61.75 18.05 19.08
CA VAL A 408 -62.67 16.91 18.97
C VAL A 408 -63.72 17.03 20.07
N LEU A 409 -65.01 16.92 19.72
CA LEU A 409 -66.10 16.94 20.69
C LEU A 409 -65.94 15.81 21.73
N THR A 410 -65.87 16.17 23.02
CA THR A 410 -65.79 15.19 24.13
C THR A 410 -66.94 15.28 25.12
N SER A 411 -67.51 16.47 25.29
CA SER A 411 -68.55 16.73 26.30
C SER A 411 -69.49 17.84 25.87
N VAL A 412 -70.62 17.96 26.55
CA VAL A 412 -71.55 19.08 26.42
C VAL A 412 -71.97 19.53 27.81
N VAL A 413 -71.97 20.84 28.05
CA VAL A 413 -72.48 21.41 29.31
C VAL A 413 -73.91 21.88 29.08
N VAL A 414 -74.85 21.38 29.86
CA VAL A 414 -76.23 21.90 29.91
C VAL A 414 -76.31 22.97 30.99
N SER A 415 -76.97 24.08 30.70
CA SER A 415 -77.23 25.16 31.66
C SER A 415 -78.61 25.78 31.44
N GLY A 416 -79.11 26.50 32.44
CA GLY A 416 -80.40 27.20 32.39
C GLY A 416 -80.52 28.18 33.57
N PRO A 417 -81.49 29.10 33.54
CA PRO A 417 -81.68 30.10 34.60
C PRO A 417 -82.29 29.52 35.88
N ALA A 418 -82.87 28.32 35.83
CA ALA A 418 -83.43 27.59 36.96
C ALA A 418 -83.36 26.08 36.72
N SER A 419 -83.52 25.28 37.77
CA SER A 419 -83.76 23.82 37.72
C SER A 419 -85.21 23.43 38.02
N THR A 420 -86.12 24.41 38.02
CA THR A 420 -87.55 24.25 38.30
C THR A 420 -88.39 24.92 37.22
N VAL A 421 -89.59 24.39 36.99
CA VAL A 421 -90.62 25.02 36.14
C VAL A 421 -92.01 24.62 36.68
N VAL A 422 -93.00 25.51 36.58
CA VAL A 422 -94.38 25.19 36.95
C VAL A 422 -95.06 24.43 35.79
N VAL A 423 -96.09 23.62 36.08
CA VAL A 423 -96.99 23.09 35.03
C VAL A 423 -97.48 24.22 34.11
N ALA A 424 -97.49 23.96 32.80
CA ALA A 424 -97.77 24.89 31.70
C ALA A 424 -96.79 26.07 31.52
N ALA A 425 -95.87 26.32 32.45
CA ALA A 425 -94.79 27.29 32.26
C ALA A 425 -93.65 26.71 31.41
N THR A 426 -92.76 27.60 30.93
CA THR A 426 -91.59 27.22 30.11
C THR A 426 -90.27 27.69 30.71
N LEU A 427 -89.19 27.00 30.35
CA LEU A 427 -87.83 27.23 30.82
C LEU A 427 -86.84 27.01 29.66
N GLN A 428 -86.05 28.02 29.32
CA GLN A 428 -85.06 27.91 28.25
C GLN A 428 -83.73 27.34 28.78
N LEU A 429 -83.30 26.19 28.25
CA LEU A 429 -81.96 25.64 28.50
C LEU A 429 -81.00 25.97 27.35
N ALA A 430 -79.71 25.98 27.64
CA ALA A 430 -78.63 26.15 26.69
C ALA A 430 -77.67 24.95 26.76
N ALA A 431 -77.05 24.62 25.63
CA ALA A 431 -76.04 23.59 25.52
C ALA A 431 -74.74 24.21 24.99
N ALA A 432 -73.63 23.96 25.68
CA ALA A 432 -72.29 24.37 25.26
C ALA A 432 -71.43 23.14 24.97
N PRO A 433 -71.33 22.69 23.71
CA PRO A 433 -70.42 21.63 23.27
C PRO A 433 -68.96 21.99 23.53
N LYS A 434 -68.16 21.02 23.97
CA LYS A 434 -66.77 21.20 24.41
C LYS A 434 -65.80 20.25 23.73
N ASP A 435 -64.62 20.75 23.41
CA ASP A 435 -63.51 19.94 22.89
C ASP A 435 -62.78 19.15 24.00
N GLN A 436 -61.71 18.42 23.65
CA GLN A 436 -60.89 17.66 24.60
C GLN A 436 -60.08 18.52 25.59
N PHE A 437 -60.07 19.85 25.43
CA PHE A 437 -59.40 20.81 26.30
C PHE A 437 -60.41 21.65 27.13
N GLY A 438 -61.72 21.39 26.99
CA GLY A 438 -62.79 22.14 27.66
C GLY A 438 -63.10 23.50 27.01
N ALA A 439 -62.49 23.81 25.87
CA ALA A 439 -62.83 24.98 25.06
C ALA A 439 -64.17 24.75 24.33
N ALA A 440 -64.87 25.82 23.95
CA ALA A 440 -66.13 25.70 23.22
C ALA A 440 -65.86 25.29 21.76
N ILE A 441 -66.53 24.24 21.28
CA ILE A 441 -66.37 23.72 19.92
C ILE A 441 -67.59 24.08 19.05
N GLY A 442 -67.32 24.78 17.94
CA GLY A 442 -68.34 25.15 16.96
C GLY A 442 -68.69 24.01 16.00
N GLY A 443 -69.80 24.15 15.27
CA GLY A 443 -70.22 23.19 14.24
C GLY A 443 -70.90 21.91 14.76
N ALA A 444 -71.14 21.80 16.06
CA ALA A 444 -71.94 20.72 16.63
C ALA A 444 -73.44 20.92 16.37
N THR A 445 -74.11 19.89 15.84
CA THR A 445 -75.57 19.80 15.89
C THR A 445 -75.98 19.40 17.30
N VAL A 446 -76.86 20.16 17.94
CA VAL A 446 -77.44 19.81 19.25
C VAL A 446 -78.89 19.35 19.07
N THR A 447 -79.23 18.24 19.72
CA THR A 447 -80.59 17.73 19.86
C THR A 447 -80.96 17.61 21.33
N TRP A 448 -82.24 17.74 21.64
CA TRP A 448 -82.77 17.71 23.01
C TRP A 448 -83.83 16.61 23.19
N SER A 449 -83.82 15.97 24.35
CA SER A 449 -84.84 14.98 24.75
C SER A 449 -85.18 15.09 26.23
N SER A 450 -86.34 14.54 26.61
CA SER A 450 -86.78 14.38 27.99
C SER A 450 -86.99 12.89 28.27
N ASN A 451 -86.49 12.39 29.40
CA ASN A 451 -86.76 11.01 29.81
C ASN A 451 -88.20 10.79 30.33
N ALA A 452 -88.94 11.87 30.59
CA ALA A 452 -90.28 11.85 31.18
C ALA A 452 -91.15 12.94 30.53
N THR A 453 -91.55 12.72 29.27
CA THR A 453 -92.35 13.69 28.48
C THR A 453 -93.71 14.03 29.09
N GLY A 454 -94.30 13.12 29.89
CA GLY A 454 -95.51 13.39 30.67
C GLY A 454 -95.29 14.30 31.89
N VAL A 455 -94.04 14.50 32.30
CA VAL A 455 -93.65 15.45 33.38
C VAL A 455 -93.18 16.76 32.75
N ALA A 456 -92.21 16.71 31.83
CA ALA A 456 -91.74 17.87 31.07
C ALA A 456 -91.41 17.49 29.61
N THR A 457 -91.83 18.31 28.67
CA THR A 457 -91.41 18.22 27.25
C THR A 457 -90.26 19.18 26.96
N VAL A 458 -89.52 18.98 25.87
CA VAL A 458 -88.48 19.91 25.40
C VAL A 458 -88.50 20.03 23.87
N GLY A 459 -88.32 21.24 23.36
CA GLY A 459 -88.17 21.49 21.93
C GLY A 459 -86.87 20.90 21.39
N ALA A 460 -86.98 19.89 20.51
CA ALA A 460 -85.89 19.00 20.11
C ALA A 460 -84.64 19.69 19.52
N THR A 461 -84.76 20.91 18.98
CA THR A 461 -83.65 21.72 18.47
C THR A 461 -83.46 23.05 19.22
N THR A 462 -84.41 23.43 20.09
CA THR A 462 -84.42 24.75 20.75
C THR A 462 -83.99 24.71 22.21
N GLY A 463 -84.11 23.58 22.91
CA GLY A 463 -83.84 23.50 24.35
C GLY A 463 -84.89 24.19 25.23
N LEU A 464 -86.02 24.63 24.65
CA LEU A 464 -87.14 25.19 25.40
C LEU A 464 -87.94 24.06 26.07
N VAL A 465 -87.92 24.01 27.40
CA VAL A 465 -88.62 23.02 28.23
C VAL A 465 -90.00 23.54 28.61
N THR A 466 -91.01 22.67 28.65
CA THR A 466 -92.38 22.99 29.09
C THR A 466 -92.83 22.01 30.16
N GLY A 467 -93.31 22.51 31.31
CA GLY A 467 -93.87 21.69 32.38
C GLY A 467 -95.25 21.12 32.01
N VAL A 468 -95.46 19.82 32.26
CA VAL A 468 -96.68 19.07 31.87
C VAL A 468 -97.43 18.52 33.09
N SER A 469 -96.72 17.90 34.03
CA SER A 469 -97.29 17.44 35.31
C SER A 469 -96.25 17.45 36.42
N ALA A 470 -96.69 17.45 37.68
CA ALA A 470 -95.79 17.52 38.84
C ALA A 470 -94.87 16.29 38.91
N GLY A 471 -93.55 16.51 39.03
CA GLY A 471 -92.56 15.43 39.04
C GLY A 471 -91.13 15.92 38.79
N SER A 472 -90.28 15.05 38.26
CA SER A 472 -88.92 15.39 37.84
C SER A 472 -88.58 14.74 36.50
N ALA A 473 -87.91 15.48 35.62
CA ALA A 473 -87.49 15.04 34.29
C ALA A 473 -86.04 15.43 34.01
N ASN A 474 -85.25 14.49 33.49
CA ASN A 474 -83.90 14.76 33.00
C ASN A 474 -83.97 15.23 31.55
N ILE A 475 -83.74 16.53 31.34
CA ILE A 475 -83.67 17.14 30.02
C ILE A 475 -82.24 17.00 29.51
N THR A 476 -82.06 16.18 28.48
CA THR A 476 -80.77 15.78 27.92
C THR A 476 -80.47 16.58 26.66
N ALA A 477 -79.28 17.18 26.58
CA ALA A 477 -78.71 17.66 25.33
C ALA A 477 -77.74 16.61 24.78
N SER A 478 -77.85 16.33 23.49
CA SER A 478 -76.94 15.47 22.74
C SER A 478 -76.33 16.26 21.59
N ALA A 479 -75.01 16.46 21.65
CA ALA A 479 -74.22 17.16 20.64
C ALA A 479 -73.49 16.15 19.72
N THR A 480 -73.41 16.46 18.43
CA THR A 480 -72.75 15.61 17.42
C THR A 480 -71.86 16.45 16.49
N ILE A 481 -70.63 16.01 16.26
CA ILE A 481 -69.73 16.49 15.19
C ILE A 481 -69.19 15.26 14.43
N GLY A 482 -69.64 15.08 13.18
CA GLY A 482 -69.28 13.90 12.39
C GLY A 482 -69.73 12.61 13.08
N SER A 483 -68.78 11.74 13.44
CA SER A 483 -69.02 10.53 14.24
C SER A 483 -68.89 10.74 15.76
N ALA A 484 -68.31 11.85 16.21
CA ALA A 484 -68.16 12.15 17.63
C ALA A 484 -69.50 12.61 18.22
N ASN A 485 -69.89 12.02 19.35
CA ASN A 485 -71.15 12.27 20.03
C ASN A 485 -70.88 12.46 21.53
N ALA A 486 -71.52 13.46 22.13
CA ALA A 486 -71.45 13.70 23.57
C ALA A 486 -72.82 14.17 24.09
N SER A 487 -73.27 13.62 25.21
CA SER A 487 -74.53 14.01 25.84
C SER A 487 -74.37 14.28 27.33
N ASN A 488 -75.27 15.12 27.86
CA ASN A 488 -75.35 15.49 29.26
C ASN A 488 -76.77 15.98 29.56
N PHE A 489 -77.20 15.99 30.82
CA PHE A 489 -78.56 16.37 31.19
C PHE A 489 -78.61 17.38 32.34
N MET A 490 -79.74 18.07 32.43
CA MET A 490 -80.13 18.86 33.59
C MET A 490 -81.46 18.32 34.11
N THR A 491 -81.50 17.98 35.40
CA THR A 491 -82.74 17.57 36.07
C THR A 491 -83.62 18.80 36.31
N ILE A 492 -84.80 18.79 35.73
CA ILE A 492 -85.82 19.82 35.90
C ILE A 492 -86.95 19.26 36.75
N ALA A 493 -87.14 19.84 37.95
CA ALA A 493 -88.28 19.53 38.80
C ALA A 493 -89.49 20.36 38.34
N VAL A 494 -90.57 19.67 37.95
CA VAL A 494 -91.82 20.32 37.59
C VAL A 494 -92.68 20.40 38.84
N THR A 495 -92.93 21.62 39.32
CA THR A 495 -93.81 21.85 40.48
C THR A 495 -95.26 21.87 40.01
N GLY A 496 -96.15 21.29 40.82
CA GLY A 496 -97.59 21.31 40.54
C GLY A 496 -98.10 22.75 40.41
N GLY A 497 -98.98 22.99 39.43
CA GLY A 497 -99.70 24.25 39.34
C GLY A 497 -100.69 24.39 40.49
N PHE A 498 -100.99 25.64 40.86
CA PHE A 498 -101.99 25.96 41.87
C PHE A 498 -103.39 25.58 41.38
N PRO A 499 -104.30 25.13 42.27
CA PRO A 499 -105.58 24.60 41.84
C PRO A 499 -106.48 25.69 41.26
N ALA A 500 -107.26 25.34 40.23
CA ALA A 500 -108.22 26.25 39.62
C ALA A 500 -109.44 26.56 40.52
N SER A 501 -109.56 25.88 41.67
CA SER A 501 -110.54 26.23 42.70
C SER A 501 -110.09 25.81 44.09
N ALA A 502 -110.63 26.50 45.10
CA ALA A 502 -110.51 26.15 46.51
C ALA A 502 -111.85 26.38 47.21
N SER A 503 -112.03 25.80 48.39
CA SER A 503 -113.19 26.06 49.25
C SER A 503 -112.76 26.55 50.63
N VAL A 504 -113.60 27.37 51.23
CA VAL A 504 -113.45 27.93 52.59
C VAL A 504 -114.80 27.79 53.30
N THR A 505 -114.76 27.48 54.58
CA THR A 505 -115.95 27.33 55.45
C THR A 505 -115.86 28.28 56.64
N THR A 506 -116.98 28.60 57.29
CA THR A 506 -117.02 29.41 58.52
C THR A 506 -117.36 28.60 59.78
N PRO A 507 -116.54 27.62 60.22
CA PRO A 507 -116.82 26.86 61.43
C PRO A 507 -116.53 27.71 62.68
N GLY A 508 -117.60 28.15 63.35
CA GLY A 508 -117.49 29.08 64.47
C GLY A 508 -116.83 30.39 64.05
N LEU A 509 -116.05 31.00 64.93
CA LEU A 509 -115.43 32.31 64.71
C LEU A 509 -114.14 32.24 63.85
N SER A 510 -114.12 31.42 62.79
CA SER A 510 -112.93 31.19 61.97
C SER A 510 -113.24 30.89 60.50
N PHE A 511 -112.32 31.27 59.61
CA PHE A 511 -112.30 30.75 58.23
C PHE A 511 -111.42 29.50 58.17
N SER A 512 -111.94 28.41 57.59
CA SER A 512 -111.25 27.13 57.49
C SER A 512 -111.32 26.55 56.07
N PRO A 513 -110.18 26.36 55.38
CA PRO A 513 -108.83 26.83 55.75
C PRO A 513 -108.74 28.36 55.78
N ARG A 514 -107.78 28.90 56.55
CA ARG A 514 -107.58 30.36 56.71
C ARG A 514 -106.91 31.01 55.50
N SER A 515 -106.07 30.26 54.78
CA SER A 515 -105.43 30.70 53.54
C SER A 515 -105.66 29.64 52.47
N VAL A 516 -105.87 30.07 51.23
CA VAL A 516 -105.96 29.21 50.05
C VAL A 516 -105.10 29.76 48.92
N ASP A 517 -104.38 28.87 48.24
CA ASP A 517 -103.64 29.16 47.02
C ASP A 517 -104.45 28.68 45.82
N ILE A 518 -104.62 29.53 44.80
CA ILE A 518 -105.25 29.18 43.51
C ILE A 518 -104.46 29.76 42.33
N SER A 519 -104.71 29.27 41.12
CA SER A 519 -104.20 29.90 39.89
C SER A 519 -105.01 31.15 39.53
N ALA A 520 -104.41 32.11 38.81
CA ALA A 520 -105.14 33.20 38.17
C ALA A 520 -106.28 32.67 37.27
N GLY A 521 -107.45 33.29 37.36
CA GLY A 521 -108.71 32.82 36.77
C GLY A 521 -109.45 31.77 37.62
N GLY A 522 -108.87 31.33 38.74
CA GLY A 522 -109.48 30.33 39.63
C GLY A 522 -110.59 30.87 40.52
N ILE A 523 -111.37 29.96 41.11
CA ILE A 523 -112.56 30.27 41.92
C ILE A 523 -112.39 29.79 43.36
N VAL A 524 -112.42 30.69 44.33
CA VAL A 524 -112.61 30.32 45.75
C VAL A 524 -114.11 30.31 46.05
N THR A 525 -114.58 29.28 46.76
CA THR A 525 -115.98 29.11 47.15
C THR A 525 -116.12 29.11 48.66
N TRP A 526 -116.91 30.06 49.20
CA TRP A 526 -117.21 30.12 50.62
C TRP A 526 -118.55 29.48 50.92
N THR A 527 -118.57 28.58 51.90
CA THR A 527 -119.79 28.12 52.59
C THR A 527 -119.86 28.83 53.93
N ILE A 528 -120.88 29.68 54.07
CA ILE A 528 -121.08 30.63 55.16
C ILE A 528 -122.32 30.22 55.95
N ASP A 529 -122.27 30.36 57.28
CA ASP A 529 -123.42 30.11 58.17
C ASP A 529 -124.32 31.36 58.35
N SER A 530 -125.24 31.31 59.32
CA SER A 530 -126.21 32.38 59.57
C SER A 530 -125.64 33.68 60.17
N TYR A 531 -124.37 33.70 60.58
CA TYR A 531 -123.79 34.80 61.39
C TYR A 531 -122.55 35.46 60.76
N HIS A 532 -122.04 34.93 59.65
CA HIS A 532 -120.80 35.37 59.03
C HIS A 532 -121.02 35.99 57.64
N ASP A 533 -120.01 36.72 57.18
CA ASP A 533 -119.87 37.33 55.86
C ASP A 533 -118.42 37.14 55.34
N VAL A 534 -118.16 37.58 54.11
CA VAL A 534 -116.81 37.69 53.55
C VAL A 534 -116.66 39.06 52.93
N THR A 535 -116.07 39.98 53.69
CA THR A 535 -115.75 41.33 53.23
C THR A 535 -114.28 41.39 52.83
N PHE A 536 -114.00 41.76 51.57
CA PHE A 536 -112.64 41.98 51.09
C PHE A 536 -112.13 43.37 51.49
N ASP A 537 -110.82 43.48 51.72
CA ASP A 537 -110.18 44.80 51.80
C ASP A 537 -110.27 45.53 50.45
N ALA A 538 -110.42 46.86 50.47
CA ALA A 538 -110.69 47.64 49.26
C ALA A 538 -109.46 47.82 48.36
N ALA A 539 -109.15 46.79 47.56
CA ALA A 539 -108.03 46.75 46.61
C ALA A 539 -108.48 46.55 45.15
N ALA A 540 -107.64 46.95 44.19
CA ALA A 540 -107.95 46.76 42.77
C ALA A 540 -107.99 45.26 42.40
N GLY A 541 -109.04 44.83 41.70
CA GLY A 541 -109.21 43.44 41.28
C GLY A 541 -109.85 42.51 42.30
N VAL A 542 -110.23 42.99 43.50
CA VAL A 542 -111.03 42.17 44.43
C VAL A 542 -112.40 41.82 43.84
N PRO A 543 -112.91 40.61 44.07
CA PRO A 543 -114.31 40.30 43.80
C PRO A 543 -115.25 41.06 44.75
N ALA A 544 -116.54 41.13 44.41
CA ALA A 544 -117.56 41.65 45.32
C ALA A 544 -117.62 40.81 46.61
N SER A 545 -117.78 41.46 47.76
CA SER A 545 -118.00 40.81 49.06
C SER A 545 -119.22 39.86 49.04
N ILE A 546 -119.28 38.99 50.04
CA ILE A 546 -120.41 38.08 50.28
C ILE A 546 -121.16 38.58 51.53
N PRO A 547 -122.46 38.91 51.45
CA PRO A 547 -123.21 39.49 52.58
C PRO A 547 -123.49 38.45 53.68
N ILE A 548 -123.91 38.91 54.87
CA ILE A 548 -124.25 38.03 56.00
C ILE A 548 -125.40 37.09 55.63
N GLY A 549 -125.26 35.80 55.94
CA GLY A 549 -126.35 34.82 55.92
C GLY A 549 -125.98 33.47 55.29
N PRO A 550 -126.79 32.42 55.53
CA PRO A 550 -126.42 31.05 55.22
C PRO A 550 -126.45 30.80 53.71
N GLN A 551 -125.27 30.68 53.09
CA GLN A 551 -125.12 30.57 51.65
C GLN A 551 -123.84 29.84 51.25
N THR A 552 -123.79 29.29 50.04
CA THR A 552 -122.55 28.83 49.40
C THR A 552 -122.38 29.58 48.08
N THR A 553 -121.27 30.31 47.91
CA THR A 553 -121.06 31.14 46.72
C THR A 553 -119.58 31.27 46.36
N GLY A 554 -119.29 31.29 45.05
CA GLY A 554 -117.96 31.41 44.50
C GLY A 554 -117.58 32.85 44.15
N ARG A 555 -116.27 33.14 44.11
CA ARG A 555 -115.69 34.34 43.50
C ARG A 555 -114.45 33.97 42.68
N THR A 556 -114.39 34.48 41.46
CA THR A 556 -113.27 34.29 40.53
C THR A 556 -112.20 35.37 40.72
N PHE A 557 -110.93 34.98 40.80
CA PHE A 557 -109.80 35.91 40.92
C PHE A 557 -108.99 35.94 39.62
N ASN A 558 -109.27 36.91 38.75
CA ASN A 558 -108.72 36.97 37.39
C ASN A 558 -107.28 37.53 37.31
N SER A 559 -106.65 37.85 38.45
CA SER A 559 -105.32 38.47 38.51
C SER A 559 -104.51 37.86 39.65
N ALA A 560 -103.22 37.60 39.39
CA ALA A 560 -102.29 37.17 40.42
C ALA A 560 -102.11 38.28 41.48
N GLY A 561 -101.92 37.88 42.74
CA GLY A 561 -101.87 38.77 43.89
C GLY A 561 -102.36 38.11 45.18
N THR A 562 -102.25 38.84 46.29
CA THR A 562 -102.70 38.39 47.62
C THR A 562 -103.91 39.22 48.02
N PHE A 563 -105.06 38.56 48.21
CA PHE A 563 -106.35 39.18 48.51
C PHE A 563 -106.81 38.79 49.91
N THR A 564 -106.77 39.74 50.84
CA THR A 564 -107.23 39.56 52.22
C THR A 564 -108.73 39.84 52.37
N TYR A 565 -109.36 39.11 53.28
CA TYR A 565 -110.78 39.24 53.61
C TYR A 565 -111.03 38.96 55.09
N PHE A 566 -112.14 39.49 55.60
CA PHE A 566 -112.55 39.39 57.00
C PHE A 566 -114.05 39.21 57.17
N CYS A 567 -114.47 38.81 58.36
CA CYS A 567 -115.88 38.88 58.79
C CYS A 567 -116.11 40.24 59.46
N SER A 568 -117.08 41.02 58.99
CA SER A 568 -117.45 42.31 59.55
C SER A 568 -118.12 42.23 60.92
N VAL A 569 -118.70 41.07 61.26
CA VAL A 569 -119.33 40.79 62.57
C VAL A 569 -118.29 40.44 63.64
N HIS A 570 -117.20 39.76 63.27
CA HIS A 570 -116.27 39.16 64.22
C HIS A 570 -114.82 39.67 64.05
N SER A 571 -114.50 40.74 64.79
CA SER A 571 -113.16 41.35 64.85
C SER A 571 -112.03 40.32 65.03
N GLY A 572 -111.17 40.19 64.03
CA GLY A 572 -110.02 39.29 64.00
C GLY A 572 -110.20 38.05 63.13
N MET A 573 -111.44 37.67 62.79
CA MET A 573 -111.72 36.59 61.84
C MET A 573 -111.34 37.04 60.42
N THR A 574 -110.18 36.57 59.97
CA THR A 574 -109.44 37.05 58.80
C THR A 574 -108.88 35.87 58.01
N GLY A 575 -108.96 35.93 56.69
CA GLY A 575 -108.42 34.94 55.77
C GLY A 575 -107.80 35.55 54.52
N THR A 576 -107.16 34.71 53.71
CA THR A 576 -106.38 35.14 52.54
C THR A 576 -106.63 34.23 51.34
N VAL A 577 -106.76 34.81 50.16
CA VAL A 577 -106.59 34.11 48.87
C VAL A 577 -105.27 34.55 48.26
N ILE A 578 -104.36 33.63 47.99
CA ILE A 578 -103.14 33.87 47.23
C ILE A 578 -103.37 33.35 45.82
N VAL A 579 -103.15 34.19 44.82
CA VAL A 579 -103.41 33.91 43.41
C VAL A 579 -102.09 34.01 42.66
N HIS A 580 -101.71 32.94 41.99
CA HIS A 580 -100.44 32.77 41.30
C HIS A 580 -100.61 32.74 39.78
#